data_AF-A0A9E7B9Y9-F1
#
_entry.id   AF-A0A9E7B9Y9-F1
#
_cell.length_a   1.000
_cell.length_b   1.000
_cell.length_c   1.000
_cell.angle_alpha   90.00
_cell.angle_beta   90.00
_cell.angle_gamma   90.00
#
_symmetry.space_group_name_H-M   'P 1'
#
loop_
_entity.id
_entity.type
_entity.pdbx_description
1 polymer ?
#
loop_
_entity_poly.entity_id
_entity_poly.type
_entity_poly.pdbx_seq_one_letter_code
_entity_poly.pdbx_strand_id
1 'polypeptide(L)'
;DKTVDWLAIKGIGGSLIYFTDQYWDTSPYNEEFDWIALSKPKGVGFYYLDHLTHNVFKGNMDVWFRFYGDLFNFREIRFFDIEGKFSGLYSRALTSPCGRIRIPINEDRGETGQIVAYLKKYNGEGIQHIAVGTENIYDSVDAISANGVKFMPGPPETYYTLSKTRVQGHDEPLDRMMKHGILIDGEGVVDGGETKILLQIFSKTVIGPIFFEFIQRKGDDGFGEGNFKALFESIEAEQIANGEIAAE
;
A
#
# COMPACT_ATOMS: atom_id res chain seq x y z
N ASP A 1 -18.94 -4.70 17.35
CA ASP A 1 -20.24 -4.26 16.83
C ASP A 1 -20.13 -3.92 15.36
N LYS A 2 -21.20 -4.12 14.59
CA LYS A 2 -21.25 -3.70 13.18
C LYS A 2 -21.50 -2.20 13.11
N THR A 3 -20.88 -1.54 12.12
CA THR A 3 -21.13 -0.13 11.84
C THR A 3 -22.34 0.08 10.94
N VAL A 4 -22.61 -0.91 10.07
CA VAL A 4 -23.75 -0.93 9.16
C VAL A 4 -24.47 -2.27 9.22
N ASP A 5 -25.78 -2.31 8.99
CA ASP A 5 -26.59 -3.55 9.02
C ASP A 5 -26.50 -4.34 7.72
N TRP A 6 -25.26 -4.63 7.30
CA TRP A 6 -24.98 -5.50 6.16
C TRP A 6 -24.53 -6.88 6.59
N LEU A 7 -24.67 -7.85 5.69
CA LEU A 7 -24.04 -9.15 5.85
C LEU A 7 -22.53 -8.97 5.95
N ALA A 8 -21.91 -9.66 6.92
CA ALA A 8 -20.48 -9.60 7.12
C ALA A 8 -19.94 -10.92 7.66
N ILE A 9 -18.70 -11.23 7.32
CA ILE A 9 -17.93 -12.33 7.92
C ILE A 9 -16.74 -11.76 8.68
N LYS A 10 -16.12 -12.59 9.52
CA LYS A 10 -14.86 -12.24 10.18
C LYS A 10 -13.69 -12.43 9.19
N GLY A 11 -12.88 -11.39 9.05
CA GLY A 11 -11.62 -11.37 8.31
C GLY A 11 -10.41 -11.21 9.23
N ILE A 12 -9.35 -10.61 8.69
CA ILE A 12 -8.05 -10.43 9.35
C ILE A 12 -8.17 -9.82 10.74
N GLY A 13 -7.49 -10.39 11.74
CA GLY A 13 -7.48 -9.84 13.10
C GLY A 13 -8.87 -9.73 13.75
N GLY A 14 -9.89 -10.44 13.25
CA GLY A 14 -11.28 -10.31 13.72
C GLY A 14 -12.04 -9.11 13.15
N SER A 15 -11.47 -8.38 12.19
CA SER A 15 -12.16 -7.35 11.41
C SER A 15 -13.39 -7.92 10.69
N LEU A 16 -14.30 -7.05 10.27
CA LEU A 16 -15.49 -7.45 9.52
C LEU A 16 -15.31 -7.15 8.04
N ILE A 17 -15.52 -8.17 7.22
CA ILE A 17 -15.64 -8.03 5.76
C ILE A 17 -17.12 -7.96 5.44
N TYR A 18 -17.58 -6.79 5.03
CA TYR A 18 -18.98 -6.54 4.71
C TYR A 18 -19.28 -6.83 3.23
N PHE A 19 -20.49 -7.27 2.95
CA PHE A 19 -21.02 -7.51 1.61
C PHE A 19 -22.17 -6.55 1.34
N THR A 20 -22.07 -5.79 0.25
CA THR A 20 -23.12 -4.89 -0.20
C THR A 20 -23.26 -4.97 -1.72
N ASP A 21 -24.49 -4.93 -2.20
CA ASP A 21 -24.86 -4.77 -3.60
C ASP A 21 -25.38 -3.35 -3.91
N GLN A 22 -25.34 -2.44 -2.93
CA GLN A 22 -25.67 -1.03 -3.08
C GLN A 22 -24.42 -0.23 -3.46
N TYR A 23 -24.19 -0.03 -4.76
CA TYR A 23 -23.03 0.71 -5.26
C TYR A 23 -23.34 1.49 -6.55
N TRP A 24 -22.44 2.41 -6.93
CA TRP A 24 -22.54 3.35 -8.07
C TRP A 24 -23.54 4.50 -7.94
N ASP A 25 -24.80 4.25 -8.32
CA ASP A 25 -25.82 5.28 -8.59
C ASP A 25 -26.40 5.86 -7.30
N THR A 26 -26.40 5.07 -6.24
CA THR A 26 -26.70 5.48 -4.87
C THR A 26 -25.47 5.28 -4.00
N SER A 27 -25.26 6.17 -3.02
CA SER A 27 -24.22 5.92 -2.03
C SER A 27 -24.70 4.80 -1.11
N PRO A 28 -23.87 3.79 -0.81
CA PRO A 28 -24.26 2.70 0.09
C PRO A 28 -24.69 3.20 1.49
N TYR A 29 -24.28 4.41 1.87
CA TYR A 29 -24.57 4.96 3.20
C TYR A 29 -25.92 5.70 3.27
N ASN A 30 -26.65 5.82 2.16
CA ASN A 30 -27.89 6.60 2.08
C ASN A 30 -29.01 6.09 3.01
N GLU A 31 -29.04 4.79 3.30
CA GLU A 31 -30.11 4.20 4.12
C GLU A 31 -29.84 4.35 5.62
N GLU A 32 -28.58 4.39 6.04
CA GLU A 32 -28.18 4.31 7.45
C GLU A 32 -27.65 5.63 8.02
N PHE A 33 -27.29 6.60 7.18
CA PHE A 33 -26.68 7.87 7.60
C PHE A 33 -27.38 9.09 7.04
N ASP A 34 -27.48 10.13 7.87
CA ASP A 34 -27.86 11.48 7.45
C ASP A 34 -26.64 12.26 6.93
N TRP A 35 -26.74 12.81 5.72
CA TRP A 35 -25.66 13.60 5.11
C TRP A 35 -25.57 14.99 5.74
N ILE A 36 -24.39 15.34 6.27
CA ILE A 36 -24.09 16.69 6.78
C ILE A 36 -23.52 17.64 5.70
N ALA A 37 -23.13 17.09 4.55
CA ALA A 37 -22.55 17.82 3.42
C ALA A 37 -22.79 17.04 2.12
N LEU A 38 -22.49 17.68 0.98
CA LEU A 38 -22.56 17.02 -0.32
C LEU A 38 -21.66 15.78 -0.35
N SER A 39 -22.23 14.64 -0.75
CA SER A 39 -21.50 13.40 -0.90
C SER A 39 -20.47 13.48 -2.04
N LYS A 40 -19.43 12.65 -1.98
CA LYS A 40 -18.32 12.61 -2.96
C LYS A 40 -17.57 13.96 -3.07
N PRO A 41 -17.07 14.54 -1.96
CA PRO A 41 -16.26 15.75 -2.04
C PRO A 41 -14.99 15.48 -2.86
N LYS A 42 -14.54 16.47 -3.64
CA LYS A 42 -13.32 16.35 -4.47
C LYS A 42 -12.06 16.07 -3.64
N GLY A 43 -12.03 16.55 -2.39
CA GLY A 43 -10.89 16.41 -1.50
C GLY A 43 -9.61 16.97 -2.12
N VAL A 44 -8.51 16.24 -1.96
CA VAL A 44 -7.17 16.59 -2.46
C VAL A 44 -6.67 15.62 -3.53
N GLY A 45 -7.58 15.08 -4.35
CA GLY A 45 -7.22 14.34 -5.56
C GLY A 45 -7.12 12.81 -5.43
N PHE A 46 -7.44 12.24 -4.27
CA PHE A 46 -7.55 10.78 -4.07
C PHE A 46 -8.99 10.31 -4.27
N TYR A 47 -9.18 9.22 -5.00
CA TYR A 47 -10.52 8.83 -5.47
C TYR A 47 -10.86 7.34 -5.33
N TYR A 48 -9.91 6.47 -5.00
CA TYR A 48 -10.17 5.05 -4.77
C TYR A 48 -9.16 4.40 -3.82
N LEU A 49 -9.53 3.24 -3.26
CA LEU A 49 -8.60 2.36 -2.55
C LEU A 49 -7.94 1.42 -3.58
N ASP A 50 -6.63 1.47 -3.69
CA ASP A 50 -5.87 0.66 -4.66
C ASP A 50 -5.64 -0.76 -4.17
N HIS A 51 -5.13 -0.87 -2.94
CA HIS A 51 -4.88 -2.12 -2.25
C HIS A 51 -4.75 -1.88 -0.74
N LEU A 52 -4.71 -2.97 0.02
CA LEU A 52 -4.38 -2.97 1.43
C LEU A 52 -3.58 -4.23 1.76
N THR A 53 -2.75 -4.19 2.78
CA THR A 53 -1.90 -5.32 3.14
C THR A 53 -2.42 -6.08 4.35
N HIS A 54 -1.96 -7.32 4.52
CA HIS A 54 -2.08 -8.05 5.78
C HIS A 54 -0.70 -8.44 6.28
N ASN A 55 -0.37 -8.01 7.49
CA ASN A 55 0.76 -8.57 8.22
C ASN A 55 0.26 -9.71 9.10
N VAL A 56 0.85 -10.89 8.90
CA VAL A 56 0.41 -12.14 9.52
C VAL A 56 1.56 -12.78 10.30
N PHE A 57 1.22 -13.63 11.28
CA PHE A 57 2.22 -14.42 11.97
C PHE A 57 2.92 -15.37 11.00
N LYS A 58 4.18 -15.68 11.28
CA LYS A 58 4.96 -16.65 10.50
C LYS A 58 4.23 -17.99 10.40
N GLY A 59 4.02 -18.46 9.18
CA GLY A 59 3.28 -19.68 8.86
C GLY A 59 1.78 -19.45 8.56
N ASN A 60 1.24 -18.26 8.82
CA ASN A 60 -0.16 -17.94 8.54
C ASN A 60 -0.40 -17.37 7.15
N MET A 61 0.64 -17.13 6.34
CA MET A 61 0.47 -16.68 4.96
C MET A 61 -0.42 -17.64 4.15
N ASP A 62 -0.23 -18.96 4.29
CA ASP A 62 -1.05 -19.96 3.62
C ASP A 62 -2.49 -20.02 4.15
N VAL A 63 -2.69 -19.71 5.43
CA VAL A 63 -4.04 -19.63 6.03
C VAL A 63 -4.84 -18.53 5.37
N TRP A 64 -4.27 -17.33 5.27
CA TRP A 64 -4.94 -16.18 4.66
C TRP A 64 -5.04 -16.29 3.14
N PHE A 65 -4.07 -16.91 2.48
CA PHE A 65 -4.19 -17.26 1.07
C PHE A 65 -5.38 -18.18 0.79
N ARG A 66 -5.52 -19.26 1.56
CA ARG A 66 -6.67 -20.18 1.43
C ARG A 66 -7.99 -19.49 1.78
N PHE A 67 -8.02 -18.65 2.81
CA PHE A 67 -9.21 -17.87 3.15
C PHE A 67 -9.74 -17.07 1.96
N TYR A 68 -8.89 -16.29 1.29
CA TYR A 68 -9.30 -15.51 0.12
C TYR A 68 -9.48 -16.35 -1.15
N GLY A 69 -8.65 -17.38 -1.34
CA GLY A 69 -8.73 -18.30 -2.47
C GLY A 69 -10.00 -19.14 -2.47
N ASP A 70 -10.33 -19.78 -1.35
CA ASP A 70 -11.45 -20.71 -1.24
C ASP A 70 -12.79 -20.00 -1.20
N LEU A 71 -12.89 -18.85 -0.50
CA LEU A 71 -14.15 -18.12 -0.36
C LEU A 71 -14.46 -17.19 -1.54
N PHE A 72 -13.43 -16.57 -2.13
CA PHE A 72 -13.61 -15.49 -3.10
C PHE A 72 -12.86 -15.70 -4.42
N ASN A 73 -12.21 -16.86 -4.60
CA ASN A 73 -11.46 -17.22 -5.80
C ASN A 73 -10.31 -16.22 -6.11
N PHE A 74 -9.73 -15.61 -5.08
CA PHE A 74 -8.52 -14.82 -5.25
C PHE A 74 -7.37 -15.69 -5.75
N ARG A 75 -6.48 -15.10 -6.53
CA ARG A 75 -5.30 -15.79 -7.07
C ARG A 75 -4.03 -15.09 -6.61
N GLU A 76 -3.01 -15.87 -6.35
CA GLU A 76 -1.65 -15.35 -6.25
C GLU A 76 -1.20 -14.94 -7.65
N ILE A 77 -0.82 -13.68 -7.80
CA ILE A 77 -0.29 -13.15 -9.07
C ILE A 77 1.22 -12.94 -9.02
N ARG A 78 1.79 -12.83 -7.81
CA ARG A 78 3.22 -12.65 -7.59
C ARG A 78 3.59 -13.08 -6.17
N PHE A 79 4.75 -13.71 -6.06
CA PHE A 79 5.44 -13.93 -4.80
C PHE A 79 6.69 -13.06 -4.76
N PHE A 80 6.96 -12.46 -3.62
CA PHE A 80 8.15 -11.67 -3.36
C PHE A 80 8.93 -12.25 -2.20
N ASP A 81 10.23 -12.27 -2.38
CA ASP A 81 11.17 -12.72 -1.37
C ASP A 81 12.21 -11.61 -1.16
N ILE A 82 11.98 -10.78 -0.14
CA ILE A 82 12.65 -9.49 0.02
C ILE A 82 13.63 -9.55 1.18
N GLU A 83 14.84 -9.08 0.92
CA GLU A 83 15.93 -8.99 1.88
C GLU A 83 16.48 -7.57 1.90
N GLY A 84 16.36 -6.92 3.06
CA GLY A 84 17.04 -5.66 3.35
C GLY A 84 18.43 -5.92 3.92
N LYS A 85 18.93 -4.96 4.69
CA LYS A 85 20.29 -5.07 5.25
C LYS A 85 20.32 -5.91 6.52
N PHE A 86 19.26 -5.85 7.32
CA PHE A 86 19.22 -6.49 8.64
C PHE A 86 18.04 -7.46 8.81
N SER A 87 17.02 -7.33 7.97
CA SER A 87 15.81 -8.15 8.02
C SER A 87 15.30 -8.53 6.63
N GLY A 88 14.31 -9.42 6.56
CA GLY A 88 13.66 -9.77 5.31
C GLY A 88 12.25 -10.30 5.53
N LEU A 89 11.44 -10.31 4.47
CA LEU A 89 10.05 -10.76 4.52
C LEU A 89 9.69 -11.56 3.26
N TYR A 90 8.67 -12.40 3.40
CA TYR A 90 7.96 -12.98 2.27
C TYR A 90 6.66 -12.21 2.06
N SER A 91 6.29 -11.99 0.80
CA SER A 91 5.00 -11.39 0.44
C SER A 91 4.31 -12.15 -0.68
N ARG A 92 3.03 -12.45 -0.49
CA ARG A 92 2.16 -13.06 -1.50
C ARG A 92 1.12 -12.05 -1.95
N ALA A 93 1.22 -11.57 -3.18
CA ALA A 93 0.28 -10.62 -3.75
C ALA A 93 -0.96 -11.34 -4.29
N LEU A 94 -2.10 -11.15 -3.63
CA LEU A 94 -3.38 -11.70 -4.06
C LEU A 94 -4.19 -10.68 -4.85
N THR A 95 -4.89 -11.15 -5.87
CA THR A 95 -5.84 -10.34 -6.64
C THR A 95 -7.18 -11.05 -6.78
N SER A 96 -8.27 -10.30 -6.63
CA SER A 96 -9.62 -10.80 -6.84
C SER A 96 -9.89 -11.14 -8.32
N PRO A 97 -10.86 -12.03 -8.62
CA PRO A 97 -11.24 -12.34 -10.00
C PRO A 97 -11.60 -11.14 -10.86
N CYS A 98 -12.13 -10.07 -10.25
CA CYS A 98 -12.50 -8.85 -10.95
C CYS A 98 -11.35 -7.84 -11.13
N GLY A 99 -10.14 -8.16 -10.63
CA GLY A 99 -8.94 -7.31 -10.76
C GLY A 99 -8.96 -6.03 -9.91
N ARG A 100 -9.99 -5.83 -9.08
CA ARG A 100 -10.18 -4.59 -8.32
C ARG A 100 -9.64 -4.63 -6.90
N ILE A 101 -9.63 -5.80 -6.27
CA ILE A 101 -9.17 -5.95 -4.89
C ILE A 101 -7.83 -6.65 -4.91
N ARG A 102 -6.86 -6.00 -4.28
CA ARG A 102 -5.46 -6.43 -4.20
C ARG A 102 -5.06 -6.49 -2.75
N ILE A 103 -4.49 -7.62 -2.34
CA ILE A 103 -4.14 -7.89 -0.94
C ILE A 103 -2.80 -8.60 -0.87
N PRO A 104 -1.68 -7.87 -0.70
CA PRO A 104 -0.42 -8.46 -0.32
C PRO A 104 -0.49 -8.99 1.12
N ILE A 105 -0.15 -10.27 1.30
CA ILE A 105 -0.02 -10.90 2.61
C ILE A 105 1.47 -11.03 2.91
N ASN A 106 1.91 -10.47 4.03
CA ASN A 106 3.30 -10.39 4.43
C ASN A 106 3.56 -11.18 5.70
N GLU A 107 4.62 -11.98 5.72
CA GLU A 107 5.15 -12.59 6.94
C GLU A 107 6.66 -12.41 7.02
N ASP A 108 7.21 -12.37 8.23
CA ASP A 108 8.64 -12.19 8.44
C ASP A 108 9.43 -13.45 8.07
N ARG A 109 10.63 -13.28 7.47
CA ARG A 109 11.58 -14.40 7.33
C ARG A 109 12.09 -14.85 8.70
N GLY A 110 12.37 -13.90 9.59
CA GLY A 110 12.99 -14.09 10.89
C GLY A 110 12.01 -13.94 12.06
N GLU A 111 12.56 -13.61 13.23
CA GLU A 111 11.80 -13.39 14.48
C GLU A 111 11.89 -11.94 14.99
N THR A 112 12.64 -11.08 14.30
CA THR A 112 12.97 -9.72 14.74
C THR A 112 12.73 -8.65 13.68
N GLY A 113 12.22 -9.01 12.50
CA GLY A 113 11.99 -8.04 11.42
C GLY A 113 10.76 -7.15 11.63
N GLN A 114 10.54 -6.28 10.65
CA GLN A 114 9.50 -5.26 10.70
C GLN A 114 8.08 -5.83 10.85
N ILE A 115 7.81 -7.03 10.34
CA ILE A 115 6.49 -7.65 10.43
C ILE A 115 6.25 -8.09 11.88
N VAL A 116 7.27 -8.63 12.55
CA VAL A 116 7.17 -8.97 13.98
C VAL A 116 6.99 -7.72 14.85
N ALA A 117 7.68 -6.62 14.54
CA ALA A 117 7.49 -5.35 15.23
C ALA A 117 6.05 -4.83 15.08
N TYR A 118 5.50 -4.90 13.86
CA TYR A 118 4.08 -4.61 13.60
C TYR A 118 3.16 -5.47 14.47
N LEU A 119 3.32 -6.79 14.46
CA LEU A 119 2.43 -7.72 15.17
C LEU A 119 2.42 -7.45 16.69
N LYS A 120 3.58 -7.13 17.27
CA LYS A 120 3.72 -6.74 18.68
C LYS A 120 2.99 -5.43 18.99
N LYS A 121 3.18 -4.40 18.16
CA LYS A 121 2.58 -3.07 18.36
C LYS A 121 1.07 -3.05 18.06
N TYR A 122 0.63 -3.83 17.10
CA TYR A 122 -0.79 -3.99 16.72
C TYR A 122 -1.53 -4.98 17.62
N ASN A 123 -0.80 -5.81 18.38
CA ASN A 123 -1.33 -6.89 19.21
C ASN A 123 -2.10 -7.96 18.42
N GLY A 124 -1.56 -8.35 17.27
CA GLY A 124 -2.15 -9.37 16.40
C GLY A 124 -1.90 -9.13 14.92
N GLU A 125 -2.52 -9.96 14.09
CA GLU A 125 -2.54 -9.80 12.64
C GLU A 125 -3.51 -8.69 12.23
N GLY A 126 -3.20 -7.99 11.14
CA GLY A 126 -4.04 -6.88 10.71
C GLY A 126 -3.56 -6.19 9.45
N ILE A 127 -4.24 -5.10 9.13
CA ILE A 127 -3.90 -4.25 8.00
C ILE A 127 -2.74 -3.34 8.38
N GLN A 128 -1.60 -3.49 7.71
CA GLN A 128 -0.44 -2.62 7.96
C GLN A 128 -0.60 -1.29 7.24
N HIS A 129 -1.00 -1.33 5.96
CA HIS A 129 -1.21 -0.12 5.20
C HIS A 129 -2.38 -0.22 4.24
N ILE A 130 -2.87 0.97 3.89
CA ILE A 130 -3.94 1.17 2.91
C ILE A 130 -3.39 2.11 1.85
N ALA A 131 -3.45 1.67 0.60
CA ALA A 131 -3.05 2.47 -0.56
C ALA A 131 -4.25 3.21 -1.14
N VAL A 132 -4.10 4.52 -1.33
CA VAL A 132 -5.12 5.42 -1.86
C VAL A 132 -4.65 5.99 -3.19
N GLY A 133 -5.44 5.79 -4.25
CA GLY A 133 -5.05 6.11 -5.61
C GLY A 133 -5.43 7.52 -6.06
N THR A 134 -4.59 8.11 -6.92
CA THR A 134 -4.75 9.45 -7.50
C THR A 134 -4.30 9.51 -8.97
N GLU A 135 -4.87 10.43 -9.75
CA GLU A 135 -4.48 10.73 -11.13
C GLU A 135 -3.38 11.81 -11.20
N ASN A 136 -3.07 12.46 -10.09
CA ASN A 136 -2.02 13.48 -10.01
C ASN A 136 -1.35 13.41 -8.64
N ILE A 137 -0.40 12.49 -8.52
CA ILE A 137 0.31 12.23 -7.27
C ILE A 137 1.05 13.46 -6.77
N TYR A 138 1.62 14.27 -7.67
CA TYR A 138 2.43 15.41 -7.26
C TYR A 138 1.61 16.49 -6.55
N ASP A 139 0.48 16.90 -7.13
CA ASP A 139 -0.36 17.93 -6.52
C ASP A 139 -1.09 17.39 -5.29
N SER A 140 -1.50 16.12 -5.32
CA SER A 140 -2.19 15.47 -4.19
C SER A 140 -1.26 15.31 -2.98
N VAL A 141 0.00 14.91 -3.21
CA VAL A 141 1.05 14.79 -2.19
C VAL A 141 1.43 16.15 -1.61
N ASP A 142 1.61 17.17 -2.46
CA ASP A 142 1.85 18.54 -2.02
C ASP A 142 0.74 19.02 -1.07
N ALA A 143 -0.52 18.74 -1.41
CA ALA A 143 -1.67 19.15 -0.62
C ALA A 143 -1.78 18.43 0.73
N ILE A 144 -1.62 17.10 0.78
CA ILE A 144 -1.65 16.38 2.07
C ILE A 144 -0.45 16.71 2.95
N SER A 145 0.72 17.01 2.35
CA SER A 145 1.89 17.47 3.09
C SER A 145 1.64 18.83 3.75
N ALA A 146 1.04 19.76 3.00
CA ALA A 146 0.62 21.06 3.53
C ALA A 146 -0.42 20.92 4.66
N ASN A 147 -1.25 19.88 4.60
CA ASN A 147 -2.22 19.52 5.65
C ASN A 147 -1.61 18.71 6.81
N GLY A 148 -0.29 18.53 6.84
CA GLY A 148 0.44 17.99 7.98
C GLY A 148 0.84 16.52 7.89
N VAL A 149 0.47 15.80 6.81
CA VAL A 149 0.94 14.43 6.59
C VAL A 149 2.47 14.41 6.48
N LYS A 150 3.09 13.52 7.25
CA LYS A 150 4.54 13.27 7.22
C LYS A 150 4.80 11.99 6.46
N PHE A 151 5.86 11.99 5.65
CA PHE A 151 6.28 10.84 4.87
C PHE A 151 7.48 10.15 5.48
N MET A 152 7.68 8.89 5.10
CA MET A 152 8.92 8.18 5.37
C MET A 152 10.11 8.89 4.70
N PRO A 153 11.34 8.69 5.18
CA PRO A 153 12.52 9.22 4.52
C PRO A 153 12.58 8.80 3.06
N GLY A 154 12.77 9.76 2.15
CA GLY A 154 12.96 9.45 0.73
C GLY A 154 14.32 8.80 0.46
N PRO A 155 14.46 8.11 -0.69
CA PRO A 155 15.74 7.56 -1.12
C PRO A 155 16.76 8.68 -1.44
N PRO A 156 18.07 8.36 -1.54
CA PRO A 156 19.09 9.34 -1.87
C PRO A 156 18.90 9.93 -3.28
N GLU A 157 19.46 11.10 -3.55
CA GLU A 157 19.41 11.77 -4.88
C GLU A 157 19.83 10.86 -6.05
N THR A 158 20.77 9.95 -5.80
CA THR A 158 21.22 8.95 -6.77
C THR A 158 20.10 8.03 -7.26
N TYR A 159 19.09 7.75 -6.45
CA TYR A 159 17.91 6.97 -6.85
C TYR A 159 17.14 7.64 -8.01
N TYR A 160 17.01 8.98 -7.93
CA TYR A 160 16.27 9.79 -8.89
C TYR A 160 17.05 10.00 -10.17
N THR A 161 18.35 10.31 -10.07
CA THR A 161 19.21 10.43 -11.25
C THR A 161 19.30 9.11 -12.03
N LEU A 162 19.34 7.96 -11.34
CA LEU A 162 19.33 6.64 -11.97
C LEU A 162 17.96 6.17 -12.44
N SER A 163 16.86 6.87 -12.09
CA SER A 163 15.50 6.46 -12.48
C SER A 163 15.32 6.42 -14.00
N LYS A 164 15.93 7.35 -14.74
CA LYS A 164 15.89 7.41 -16.22
C LYS A 164 16.51 6.17 -16.88
N THR A 165 17.44 5.52 -16.19
CA THR A 165 18.07 4.27 -16.64
C THR A 165 17.24 3.05 -16.24
N ARG A 166 16.63 3.06 -15.04
CA ARG A 166 15.84 1.94 -14.51
C ARG A 166 14.46 1.82 -15.17
N VAL A 167 13.79 2.95 -15.36
CA VAL A 167 12.42 3.05 -15.90
C VAL A 167 12.52 3.83 -17.20
N GLN A 168 12.87 3.14 -18.29
CA GLN A 168 13.30 3.82 -19.52
C GLN A 168 12.17 4.66 -20.16
N GLY A 169 12.54 5.83 -20.69
CA GLY A 169 11.63 6.68 -21.44
C GLY A 169 10.61 7.47 -20.61
N HIS A 170 10.62 7.37 -19.28
CA HIS A 170 9.71 8.17 -18.45
C HIS A 170 10.03 9.67 -18.49
N ASP A 171 9.01 10.52 -18.41
CA ASP A 171 9.13 11.99 -18.37
C ASP A 171 8.77 12.60 -17.01
N GLU A 172 8.76 11.79 -15.95
CA GLU A 172 8.41 12.27 -14.61
C GLU A 172 9.36 13.38 -14.10
N PRO A 173 8.83 14.44 -13.45
CA PRO A 173 9.61 15.56 -12.92
C PRO A 173 10.43 15.13 -11.69
N LEU A 174 11.73 14.94 -11.88
CA LEU A 174 12.64 14.46 -10.83
C LEU A 174 12.66 15.36 -9.60
N ASP A 175 12.59 16.67 -9.79
CA ASP A 175 12.54 17.67 -8.71
C ASP A 175 11.29 17.50 -7.83
N ARG A 176 10.12 17.31 -8.46
CA ARG A 176 8.87 17.06 -7.72
C ARG A 176 8.86 15.70 -7.05
N MET A 177 9.47 14.68 -7.67
CA MET A 177 9.63 13.37 -7.03
C MET A 177 10.52 13.46 -5.79
N MET A 178 11.68 14.12 -5.91
CA MET A 178 12.65 14.32 -4.84
C MET A 178 12.09 15.11 -3.67
N LYS A 179 11.26 16.13 -3.95
CA LYS A 179 10.70 17.03 -2.92
C LYS A 179 10.07 16.29 -1.74
N HIS A 180 9.33 15.21 -2.02
CA HIS A 180 8.61 14.45 -1.00
C HIS A 180 9.07 13.00 -0.84
N GLY A 181 9.98 12.52 -1.69
CA GLY A 181 10.41 11.13 -1.62
C GLY A 181 9.58 10.17 -2.48
N ILE A 182 8.94 10.65 -3.55
CA ILE A 182 8.09 9.81 -4.43
C ILE A 182 8.97 8.80 -5.18
N LEU A 183 8.61 7.54 -5.09
CA LEU A 183 9.27 6.42 -5.75
C LEU A 183 8.70 6.19 -7.15
N ILE A 184 9.52 5.62 -8.04
CA ILE A 184 9.15 5.22 -9.40
C ILE A 184 9.65 3.81 -9.72
N ASP A 185 8.76 3.03 -10.31
CA ASP A 185 9.02 1.70 -10.86
C ASP A 185 8.20 1.46 -12.13
N GLY A 186 8.39 0.31 -12.77
CA GLY A 186 7.63 -0.15 -13.93
C GLY A 186 8.50 -0.42 -15.17
N GLU A 187 7.86 -0.84 -16.27
CA GLU A 187 8.52 -1.16 -17.55
C GLU A 187 8.98 0.11 -18.31
N GLY A 188 8.50 1.29 -17.91
CA GLY A 188 8.79 2.55 -18.58
C GLY A 188 7.83 2.81 -19.74
N VAL A 189 8.32 3.42 -20.83
CA VAL A 189 7.54 3.63 -22.05
C VAL A 189 7.80 2.47 -23.01
N VAL A 190 6.80 1.62 -23.17
CA VAL A 190 6.83 0.44 -24.03
C VAL A 190 6.35 0.82 -25.43
N ASP A 191 7.07 0.34 -26.44
CA ASP A 191 6.77 0.50 -27.87
C ASP A 191 6.52 1.96 -28.32
N GLY A 192 7.09 2.93 -27.60
CA GLY A 192 7.00 4.36 -27.91
C GLY A 192 5.63 5.01 -27.67
N GLY A 193 4.71 4.35 -26.96
CA GLY A 193 3.36 4.88 -26.75
C GLY A 193 2.68 4.50 -25.44
N GLU A 194 2.93 3.29 -24.89
CA GLU A 194 2.29 2.87 -23.65
C GLU A 194 3.21 3.17 -22.46
N THR A 195 2.76 4.06 -21.58
CA THR A 195 3.45 4.29 -20.30
C THR A 195 3.01 3.21 -19.32
N LYS A 196 3.96 2.48 -18.74
CA LYS A 196 3.78 1.50 -17.67
C LYS A 196 4.70 1.86 -16.51
N ILE A 197 4.23 2.80 -15.70
CA ILE A 197 4.94 3.39 -14.57
C ILE A 197 4.05 3.32 -13.34
N LEU A 198 4.68 3.05 -12.20
CA LEU A 198 4.08 3.07 -10.88
C LEU A 198 4.76 4.12 -10.00
N LEU A 199 4.00 5.09 -9.52
CA LEU A 199 4.46 6.13 -8.59
C LEU A 199 3.87 5.88 -7.21
N GLN A 200 4.71 5.85 -6.18
CA GLN A 200 4.30 5.54 -4.81
C GLN A 200 5.01 6.44 -3.79
N ILE A 201 4.32 6.75 -2.70
CA ILE A 201 4.91 7.41 -1.52
C ILE A 201 4.17 6.95 -0.27
N PHE A 202 4.91 6.85 0.84
CA PHE A 202 4.42 6.27 2.08
C PHE A 202 4.42 7.29 3.20
N SER A 203 3.31 7.39 3.91
CA SER A 203 3.25 8.19 5.14
C SER A 203 4.10 7.53 6.23
N LYS A 204 4.49 8.31 7.24
CA LYS A 204 4.84 7.73 8.54
C LYS A 204 3.63 7.02 9.14
N THR A 205 3.86 6.23 10.19
CA THR A 205 2.76 5.65 10.96
C THR A 205 1.82 6.73 11.51
N VAL A 206 0.52 6.53 11.35
CA VAL A 206 -0.54 7.48 11.72
C VAL A 206 -1.48 6.94 12.80
N ILE A 207 -1.69 5.62 12.83
CA ILE A 207 -2.57 4.96 13.81
C ILE A 207 -1.82 3.74 14.34
N GLY A 208 -1.16 3.88 15.48
CA GLY A 208 -0.32 2.80 16.01
C GLY A 208 0.80 2.43 15.01
N PRO A 209 0.85 1.19 14.50
CA PRO A 209 1.79 0.80 13.45
C PRO A 209 1.25 0.97 12.00
N ILE A 210 0.02 1.47 11.82
CA ILE A 210 -0.62 1.61 10.51
C ILE A 210 -0.12 2.88 9.81
N PHE A 211 0.19 2.78 8.51
CA PHE A 211 0.49 3.91 7.64
C PHE A 211 -0.37 3.90 6.36
N PHE A 212 -0.30 4.96 5.58
CA PHE A 212 -0.97 5.07 4.28
C PHE A 212 0.05 5.12 3.15
N GLU A 213 -0.34 4.54 2.02
CA GLU A 213 0.36 4.67 0.75
C GLU A 213 -0.47 5.57 -0.17
N PHE A 214 0.21 6.44 -0.92
CA PHE A 214 -0.41 7.24 -1.97
C PHE A 214 0.20 6.83 -3.29
N ILE A 215 -0.66 6.40 -4.22
CA ILE A 215 -0.24 5.70 -5.43
C ILE A 215 -0.86 6.31 -6.68
N GLN A 216 -0.08 6.36 -7.75
CA GLN A 216 -0.58 6.63 -9.09
C GLN A 216 -0.07 5.55 -10.04
N ARG A 217 -1.02 4.84 -10.66
CA ARG A 217 -0.76 3.90 -11.75
C ARG A 217 -0.83 4.63 -13.07
N LYS A 218 0.23 4.57 -13.87
CA LYS A 218 0.25 4.99 -15.27
C LYS A 218 0.49 3.72 -16.10
N GLY A 219 -0.57 2.95 -16.35
CA GLY A 219 -0.54 1.70 -17.14
C GLY A 219 0.09 0.47 -16.46
N ASP A 220 0.71 0.61 -15.28
CA ASP A 220 1.21 -0.53 -14.51
C ASP A 220 0.18 -1.02 -13.48
N ASP A 221 -0.31 -2.25 -13.66
CA ASP A 221 -1.27 -2.94 -12.77
C ASP A 221 -0.63 -3.81 -11.68
N GLY A 222 0.71 -3.86 -11.62
CA GLY A 222 1.53 -4.64 -10.70
C GLY A 222 1.79 -3.95 -9.36
N PHE A 223 2.89 -4.31 -8.68
CA PHE A 223 3.24 -3.78 -7.35
C PHE A 223 4.61 -3.10 -7.27
N GLY A 224 5.40 -3.11 -8.36
CA GLY A 224 6.74 -2.51 -8.40
C GLY A 224 7.72 -3.14 -7.41
N GLU A 225 8.51 -4.13 -7.85
CA GLU A 225 9.48 -4.83 -6.98
C GLU A 225 10.55 -3.88 -6.40
N GLY A 226 11.01 -2.92 -7.20
CA GLY A 226 11.96 -1.89 -6.78
C GLY A 226 11.36 -0.89 -5.79
N ASN A 227 10.10 -0.49 -6.00
CA ASN A 227 9.40 0.37 -5.04
C ASN A 227 9.17 -0.36 -3.70
N PHE A 228 8.82 -1.65 -3.76
CA PHE A 228 8.64 -2.47 -2.56
C PHE A 228 9.94 -2.60 -1.76
N LYS A 229 11.07 -2.83 -2.44
CA LYS A 229 12.39 -2.85 -1.80
C LYS A 229 12.75 -1.49 -1.17
N ALA A 230 12.51 -0.39 -1.88
CA ALA A 230 12.78 0.95 -1.36
C ALA A 230 11.89 1.29 -0.15
N LEU A 231 10.61 0.87 -0.14
CA LEU A 231 9.74 0.94 1.04
C LEU A 231 10.34 0.16 2.21
N PHE A 232 10.75 -1.09 1.97
CA PHE A 232 11.31 -1.95 3.00
C PHE A 232 12.54 -1.30 3.67
N GLU A 233 13.48 -0.80 2.87
CA GLU A 233 14.67 -0.10 3.35
C GLU A 233 14.33 1.19 4.11
N SER A 234 13.28 1.91 3.69
CA SER A 234 12.83 3.14 4.36
C SER A 234 12.21 2.87 5.73
N ILE A 235 11.43 1.79 5.86
CA ILE A 235 10.89 1.33 7.15
C ILE A 235 12.04 0.88 8.05
N GLU A 236 12.97 0.08 7.55
CA GLU A 236 14.14 -0.39 8.31
C GLU A 236 14.96 0.80 8.84
N ALA A 237 15.17 1.84 8.02
CA ALA A 237 15.85 3.07 8.43
C ALA A 237 15.08 3.84 9.52
N GLU A 238 13.75 3.92 9.43
CA GLU A 238 12.93 4.56 10.47
C GLU A 238 12.95 3.76 11.78
N GLN A 239 12.92 2.44 11.73
CA GLN A 239 13.02 1.58 12.91
C GLN A 239 14.38 1.73 13.62
N ILE A 240 15.48 1.82 12.86
CA ILE A 240 16.80 2.12 13.41
C ILE A 240 16.81 3.51 14.04
N ALA A 241 16.25 4.52 13.37
CA ALA A 241 16.19 5.89 13.89
C ALA A 241 15.37 5.99 15.19
N ASN A 242 14.37 5.13 15.35
CA ASN A 242 13.53 5.03 16.55
C ASN A 242 14.10 4.09 17.62
N GLY A 243 15.22 3.40 17.34
CA GLY A 243 15.85 2.43 18.26
C GLY A 243 15.10 1.11 18.42
N GLU A 244 14.21 0.77 17.48
CA GLU A 244 13.47 -0.51 17.47
C GLU A 244 14.34 -1.67 16.98
N ILE A 245 15.31 -1.39 16.11
CA ILE A 245 16.30 -2.35 15.59
C ILE A 245 17.70 -1.78 15.85
N ALA A 246 18.63 -2.64 16.28
CA ALA A 246 20.04 -2.27 16.41
C ALA A 246 20.72 -2.28 15.04
N ALA A 247 21.41 -1.19 14.70
CA ALA A 247 22.35 -1.19 13.57
C ALA A 247 23.68 -1.76 14.07
N GLU A 248 23.89 -3.06 13.91
CA GLU A 248 25.22 -3.69 14.08
C GLU A 248 25.98 -3.75 12.75
#